data_AF-A0A7K2YPD6-F1
#
_entry.id   AF-A0A7K2YPD6-F1
#
_cell.length_a   1.000
_cell.length_b   1.000
_cell.length_c   1.000
_cell.angle_alpha   90.00
_cell.angle_beta   90.00
_cell.angle_gamma   90.00
#
_symmetry.space_group_name_H-M   'P 1'
#
loop_
_entity.id
_entity.type
_entity.pdbx_description
1 polymer ?
#
loop_
_entity_poly.entity_id
_entity_poly.type
_entity_poly.pdbx_seq_one_letter_code
_entity_poly.pdbx_strand_id
1 'polypeptide(L)'
;MSHDTFDSPDFESDPFDKQGDDTPPGGSVLPFKQRESVDPDAETRVDPDPDPIEDDDDNPPVPVDPPGRERPTWNESVRGEQRRAVLPSWLRSRDALREQARWVFDHYRHVFAFHAVRTPVYAGTLAVRSPLGAVRLVGRAFRWVGDADARPVRAEAIRRADANEYLKLAKHRDGKARLRGTILAAACLCASVLFTALVLAGPTWALLLTLAGIVAGLGFVGAPEDRPVIGPSVVKPQVQKLTSHFVLRALGALGIAEINKAMAKGWGGKAFVAPITRDGPGWRADVDLPYGVTAV
;
A
#
# COMPACT_ATOMS: atom_id res chain seq x y z
N MET A 1 -50.44 -50.70 3.57
CA MET A 1 -49.39 -51.70 3.87
C MET A 1 -48.18 -51.31 3.03
N SER A 2 -47.33 -50.43 3.57
CA SER A 2 -45.95 -50.16 3.17
C SER A 2 -45.51 -48.91 3.94
N HIS A 3 -44.71 -49.14 4.98
CA HIS A 3 -44.03 -48.11 5.77
C HIS A 3 -42.87 -47.56 4.93
N ASP A 4 -42.85 -46.27 4.64
CA ASP A 4 -41.66 -45.59 4.14
C ASP A 4 -41.03 -44.79 5.27
N THR A 5 -39.95 -45.37 5.79
CA THR A 5 -39.02 -44.83 6.76
C THR A 5 -38.15 -43.78 6.07
N PHE A 6 -38.12 -42.57 6.61
CA PHE A 6 -37.26 -41.48 6.13
C PHE A 6 -35.81 -41.75 6.57
N ASP A 7 -34.94 -41.86 5.57
CA ASP A 7 -33.49 -42.05 5.70
C ASP A 7 -32.85 -40.75 6.19
N SER A 8 -32.16 -40.81 7.33
CA SER A 8 -31.42 -39.66 7.89
C SER A 8 -30.03 -39.61 7.24
N PRO A 9 -29.56 -38.47 6.70
CA PRO A 9 -28.17 -38.38 6.29
C PRO A 9 -27.25 -38.28 7.51
N ASP A 10 -26.24 -39.14 7.51
CA ASP A 10 -25.16 -39.22 8.49
C ASP A 10 -24.43 -37.88 8.65
N PHE A 11 -24.51 -37.30 9.85
CA PHE A 11 -23.64 -36.19 10.26
C PHE A 11 -22.29 -36.76 10.66
N GLU A 12 -21.35 -36.70 9.73
CA GLU A 12 -19.93 -36.96 9.97
C GLU A 12 -19.40 -35.88 10.93
N SER A 13 -19.05 -36.30 12.14
CA SER A 13 -18.55 -35.45 13.22
C SER A 13 -17.15 -34.94 12.89
N ASP A 14 -17.03 -33.62 12.70
CA ASP A 14 -15.78 -32.90 12.50
C ASP A 14 -14.89 -33.01 13.77
N PRO A 15 -13.66 -33.54 13.70
CA PRO A 15 -12.86 -33.88 14.89
C PRO A 15 -12.08 -32.71 15.51
N PHE A 16 -12.46 -31.46 15.24
CA PHE A 16 -11.70 -30.26 15.64
C PHE A 16 -12.36 -29.38 16.69
N ASP A 17 -13.14 -29.96 17.61
CA ASP A 17 -13.49 -29.29 18.86
C ASP A 17 -12.62 -29.82 20.00
N LYS A 18 -11.42 -29.24 20.12
CA LYS A 18 -10.62 -29.28 21.34
C LYS A 18 -10.12 -27.87 21.64
N GLN A 19 -10.76 -27.27 22.63
CA GLN A 19 -10.29 -26.13 23.40
C GLN A 19 -8.88 -26.46 23.95
N GLY A 20 -7.86 -26.02 23.22
CA GLY A 20 -6.45 -26.16 23.57
C GLY A 20 -5.95 -24.91 24.27
N ASP A 21 -5.35 -25.12 25.43
CA ASP A 21 -4.62 -24.18 26.26
C ASP A 21 -3.45 -23.55 25.46
N ASP A 22 -3.55 -22.28 25.08
CA ASP A 22 -2.53 -21.51 24.33
C ASP A 22 -1.36 -21.05 25.24
N THR A 23 -0.94 -21.89 26.19
CA THR A 23 0.28 -21.67 26.98
C THR A 23 1.47 -22.24 26.19
N PRO A 24 2.46 -21.43 25.76
CA PRO A 24 3.62 -21.93 25.05
C PRO A 24 4.40 -22.92 25.93
N PRO A 25 4.81 -24.10 25.42
CA PRO A 25 5.59 -25.04 26.19
C PRO A 25 6.94 -24.43 26.60
N GLY A 26 7.31 -24.64 27.85
CA GLY A 26 8.41 -23.98 28.56
C GLY A 26 9.72 -23.91 27.78
N GLY A 27 10.22 -22.69 27.62
CA GLY A 27 11.57 -22.44 27.09
C GLY A 27 12.64 -22.94 28.07
N SER A 28 13.50 -23.85 27.60
CA SER A 28 14.72 -24.22 28.31
C SER A 28 15.72 -23.06 28.26
N VAL A 29 16.07 -22.50 29.43
CA VAL A 29 17.13 -21.50 29.56
C VAL A 29 18.48 -22.19 29.38
N LEU A 30 19.19 -21.85 28.30
CA LEU A 30 20.58 -22.30 28.09
C LEU A 30 21.52 -21.40 28.90
N PRO A 31 22.35 -21.92 29.81
CA PRO A 31 23.33 -21.12 30.53
C PRO A 31 24.41 -20.62 29.56
N PHE A 32 24.69 -19.32 29.57
CA PHE A 32 25.84 -18.77 28.85
C PHE A 32 27.13 -19.33 29.46
N LYS A 33 28.02 -19.86 28.61
CA LYS A 33 29.35 -20.34 29.01
C LYS A 33 30.16 -19.15 29.53
N GLN A 34 30.36 -19.10 30.85
CA GLN A 34 31.24 -18.14 31.50
C GLN A 34 32.65 -18.36 30.95
N ARG A 35 33.27 -17.32 30.37
CA ARG A 35 34.66 -17.38 29.93
C ARG A 35 35.53 -17.54 31.18
N GLU A 36 36.34 -18.59 31.23
CA GLU A 36 37.46 -18.68 32.16
C GLU A 36 38.33 -17.42 31.99
N SER A 37 38.54 -16.70 33.08
CA SER A 37 39.54 -15.64 33.14
C SER A 37 40.91 -16.30 33.01
N VAL A 38 41.58 -16.04 31.89
CA VAL A 38 43.00 -16.36 31.71
C VAL A 38 43.78 -15.39 32.61
N ASP A 39 44.59 -15.95 33.50
CA ASP A 39 45.51 -15.21 34.37
C ASP A 39 46.58 -14.52 33.50
N PRO A 40 46.67 -13.18 33.50
CA PRO A 40 47.63 -12.46 32.67
C PRO A 40 49.09 -12.64 33.11
N ASP A 41 49.36 -13.25 34.27
CA ASP A 41 50.70 -13.35 34.84
C ASP A 41 51.39 -14.70 34.54
N ALA A 42 50.89 -15.47 33.57
CA ALA A 42 51.54 -16.69 33.11
C ALA A 42 52.82 -16.36 32.31
N GLU A 43 53.94 -16.17 33.01
CA GLU A 43 55.26 -15.94 32.44
C GLU A 43 55.69 -17.11 31.54
N THR A 44 55.68 -16.88 30.23
CA THR A 44 56.30 -17.81 29.27
C THR A 44 57.76 -17.42 29.12
N ARG A 45 58.66 -18.25 29.68
CA ARG A 45 60.11 -18.06 29.63
C ARG A 45 60.61 -18.23 28.19
N VAL A 46 61.27 -17.22 27.64
CA VAL A 46 61.93 -17.27 26.31
C VAL A 46 63.41 -16.94 26.51
N ASP A 47 64.28 -17.85 26.04
CA ASP A 47 65.74 -17.70 26.06
C ASP A 47 66.24 -16.66 25.02
N PRO A 48 67.38 -15.98 25.24
CA PRO A 48 67.83 -14.92 24.35
C PRO A 48 68.86 -15.39 23.30
N ASP A 49 68.77 -14.84 22.08
CA ASP A 49 69.89 -14.38 21.23
C ASP A 49 69.37 -13.91 19.84
N PRO A 50 70.09 -13.12 19.01
CA PRO A 50 71.40 -12.47 19.21
C PRO A 50 71.40 -10.94 18.89
N ASP A 51 72.60 -10.34 18.94
CA ASP A 51 73.03 -8.92 18.92
C ASP A 51 72.29 -7.90 18.00
N PRO A 52 72.25 -6.60 18.38
CA PRO A 52 71.58 -5.55 17.63
C PRO A 52 72.43 -4.97 16.49
N ILE A 53 71.77 -4.72 15.35
CA ILE A 53 72.26 -3.87 14.26
C ILE A 53 71.92 -2.42 14.66
N GLU A 54 72.95 -1.56 14.78
CA GLU A 54 72.80 -0.13 15.05
C GLU A 54 72.30 0.59 13.77
N ASP A 55 71.03 0.99 13.77
CA ASP A 55 70.50 2.02 12.87
C ASP A 55 70.25 3.31 13.69
N ASP A 56 71.08 4.32 13.39
CA ASP A 56 71.07 5.67 13.93
C ASP A 56 69.93 6.47 13.26
N ASP A 57 68.70 6.34 13.79
CA ASP A 57 67.60 7.27 13.50
C ASP A 57 66.89 7.61 14.80
N ASP A 58 67.17 8.82 15.30
CA ASP A 58 66.79 9.35 16.61
C ASP A 58 65.31 9.78 16.64
N ASN A 59 64.42 8.85 16.30
CA ASN A 59 62.97 9.02 16.38
C ASN A 59 62.39 7.82 17.14
N PRO A 60 61.77 8.01 18.32
CA PRO A 60 61.28 6.89 19.11
C PRO A 60 60.25 6.07 18.31
N PRO A 61 60.37 4.74 18.25
CA PRO A 61 59.43 3.90 17.50
C PRO A 61 58.03 4.07 18.04
N VAL A 62 57.12 4.62 17.22
CA VAL A 62 55.70 4.76 17.57
C VAL A 62 55.03 3.40 17.41
N PRO A 63 54.43 2.82 18.47
CA PRO A 63 53.73 1.54 18.38
C PRO A 63 52.59 1.62 17.36
N VAL A 64 52.52 0.64 16.46
CA VAL A 64 51.47 0.55 15.42
C VAL A 64 50.08 0.38 16.05
N ASP A 65 50.02 -0.17 17.28
CA ASP A 65 48.83 -0.23 18.13
C ASP A 65 49.11 0.42 19.49
N PRO A 66 48.74 1.70 19.70
CA PRO A 66 48.84 2.30 21.03
C PRO A 66 47.83 1.63 22.00
N PRO A 67 48.23 1.32 23.24
CA PRO A 67 47.34 0.69 24.21
C PRO A 67 46.19 1.64 24.57
N GLY A 68 44.97 1.23 24.21
CA GLY A 68 43.74 1.90 24.61
C GLY A 68 43.40 3.15 23.80
N ARG A 69 42.71 2.98 22.66
CA ARG A 69 41.78 4.04 22.25
C ARG A 69 40.70 4.10 23.32
N GLU A 70 40.75 5.15 24.13
CA GLU A 70 39.67 5.49 25.04
C GLU A 70 38.35 5.45 24.28
N ARG A 71 37.28 4.94 24.92
CA ARG A 71 35.95 4.97 24.32
C ARG A 71 35.68 6.41 23.85
N PRO A 72 35.24 6.63 22.60
CA PRO A 72 35.06 7.98 22.08
C PRO A 72 34.25 8.78 23.09
N THR A 73 34.76 9.96 23.43
CA THR A 73 34.08 10.85 24.36
C THR A 73 32.65 11.09 23.88
N TRP A 74 31.72 11.42 24.78
CA TRP A 74 30.34 11.73 24.37
C TRP A 74 30.31 12.77 23.23
N ASN A 75 31.21 13.76 23.26
CA ASN A 75 31.38 14.76 22.21
C ASN A 75 31.84 14.17 20.86
N GLU A 76 32.78 13.22 20.86
CA GLU A 76 33.25 12.55 19.63
C GLU A 76 32.18 11.61 19.08
N SER A 77 31.43 10.93 19.96
CA SER A 77 30.29 10.09 19.59
C SER A 77 29.20 10.92 18.90
N VAL A 78 28.79 12.04 19.51
CA VAL A 78 27.76 12.94 18.97
C VAL A 78 28.21 13.66 17.68
N ARG A 79 29.51 13.93 17.52
CA ARG A 79 30.06 14.49 16.27
C ARG A 79 30.20 13.44 15.16
N GLY A 80 30.42 12.18 15.52
CA GLY A 80 30.46 11.05 14.59
C GLY A 80 29.08 10.57 14.14
N GLU A 81 28.02 10.96 14.85
CA GLU A 81 26.63 10.64 14.48
C GLU A 81 26.23 11.36 13.18
N GLN A 82 26.02 10.59 12.12
CA GLN A 82 25.47 11.11 10.86
C GLN A 82 24.01 11.50 11.04
N ARG A 83 23.76 12.81 11.07
CA ARG A 83 22.40 13.36 11.15
C ARG A 83 21.63 13.06 9.87
N ARG A 84 20.49 12.38 10.01
CA ARG A 84 19.59 12.14 8.87
C ARG A 84 19.01 13.45 8.37
N ALA A 85 18.97 13.59 7.04
CA ALA A 85 18.34 14.70 6.38
C ALA A 85 16.83 14.76 6.72
N VAL A 86 16.40 15.81 7.41
CA VAL A 86 14.98 16.02 7.77
C VAL A 86 14.13 16.41 6.56
N LEU A 87 14.65 17.30 5.72
CA LEU A 87 14.01 17.71 4.48
C LEU A 87 14.49 16.84 3.31
N PRO A 88 13.64 16.56 2.31
CA PRO A 88 14.10 16.00 1.05
C PRO A 88 15.09 16.94 0.35
N SER A 89 16.03 16.38 -0.42
CA SER A 89 17.03 17.16 -1.17
C SER A 89 16.40 18.19 -2.12
N TRP A 90 15.28 17.84 -2.75
CA TRP A 90 14.52 18.74 -3.63
C TRP A 90 13.90 19.95 -2.93
N LEU A 91 13.76 19.92 -1.60
CA LEU A 91 13.23 21.05 -0.82
C LEU A 91 14.33 22.00 -0.33
N ARG A 92 15.60 21.56 -0.38
CA ARG A 92 16.75 22.37 0.09
C ARG A 92 17.34 23.27 -0.98
N SER A 93 17.17 22.93 -2.26
CA SER A 93 17.69 23.70 -3.39
C SER A 93 16.56 24.26 -4.23
N ARG A 94 16.68 25.54 -4.62
CA ARG A 94 15.72 26.18 -5.54
C ARG A 94 15.72 25.50 -6.92
N ASP A 95 16.86 25.02 -7.38
CA ASP A 95 16.96 24.37 -8.68
C ASP A 95 16.36 22.98 -8.64
N ALA A 96 16.63 22.21 -7.58
CA ALA A 96 16.00 20.91 -7.37
C ALA A 96 14.48 21.02 -7.18
N LEU A 97 13.99 22.08 -6.53
CA LEU A 97 12.56 22.38 -6.41
C LEU A 97 11.93 22.68 -7.78
N ARG A 98 12.60 23.46 -8.63
CA ARG A 98 12.13 23.80 -9.98
C ARG A 98 12.06 22.56 -10.87
N GLU A 99 13.07 21.70 -10.81
CA GLU A 99 13.09 20.43 -11.53
C GLU A 99 11.94 19.52 -11.08
N GLN A 100 11.74 19.39 -9.77
CA GLN A 100 10.65 18.61 -9.22
C GLN A 100 9.28 19.17 -9.64
N ALA A 101 9.10 20.49 -9.58
CA ALA A 101 7.86 21.15 -10.01
C ALA A 101 7.59 20.96 -11.51
N ARG A 102 8.64 21.06 -12.35
CA ARG A 102 8.53 20.80 -13.79
C ARG A 102 8.08 19.37 -14.05
N TRP A 103 8.68 18.39 -13.37
CA TRP A 103 8.27 16.99 -13.49
C TRP A 103 6.81 16.78 -13.06
N VAL A 104 6.38 17.38 -11.94
CA VAL A 104 4.99 17.30 -11.46
C VAL A 104 4.03 17.88 -12.48
N PHE A 105 4.36 19.06 -13.02
CA PHE A 105 3.57 19.69 -14.07
C PHE A 105 3.51 18.82 -15.33
N ASP A 106 4.64 18.28 -15.77
CA ASP A 106 4.72 17.41 -16.94
C ASP A 106 3.96 16.08 -16.76
N HIS A 107 3.89 15.58 -15.53
CA HIS A 107 3.07 14.44 -15.19
C HIS A 107 1.57 14.77 -15.27
N TYR A 108 1.13 15.82 -14.58
CA TYR A 108 -0.29 16.18 -14.55
C TYR A 108 -0.81 16.73 -15.88
N ARG A 109 0.01 17.43 -16.67
CA ARG A 109 -0.38 17.82 -18.04
C ARG A 109 -0.66 16.59 -18.89
N HIS A 110 0.14 15.52 -18.72
CA HIS A 110 -0.05 14.28 -19.48
C HIS A 110 -1.33 13.58 -19.05
N VAL A 111 -1.57 13.45 -17.74
CA VAL A 111 -2.81 12.87 -17.19
C VAL A 111 -4.03 13.66 -17.66
N PHE A 112 -3.97 14.99 -17.58
CA PHE A 112 -5.04 15.87 -18.05
C PHE A 112 -5.28 15.70 -19.55
N ALA A 113 -4.23 15.80 -20.38
CA ALA A 113 -4.35 15.65 -21.83
C ALA A 113 -4.89 14.27 -22.22
N PHE A 114 -4.40 13.21 -21.56
CA PHE A 114 -4.85 11.83 -21.77
C PHE A 114 -6.36 11.68 -21.54
N HIS A 115 -6.87 12.27 -20.46
CA HIS A 115 -8.29 12.22 -20.14
C HIS A 115 -9.11 13.21 -20.98
N ALA A 116 -8.60 14.40 -21.26
CA ALA A 116 -9.26 15.40 -22.10
C ALA A 116 -9.58 14.85 -23.49
N VAL A 117 -8.63 14.15 -24.11
CA VAL A 117 -8.83 13.47 -25.41
C VAL A 117 -9.85 12.35 -25.32
N ARG A 118 -9.96 11.67 -24.16
CA ARG A 118 -10.92 10.58 -23.93
C ARG A 118 -12.27 11.03 -23.40
N THR A 119 -12.42 12.29 -22.98
CA THR A 119 -13.68 12.84 -22.48
C THR A 119 -14.86 12.56 -23.42
N PRO A 120 -14.75 12.71 -24.76
CA PRO A 120 -15.84 12.36 -25.67
C PRO A 120 -16.23 10.87 -25.63
N VAL A 121 -15.25 9.97 -25.48
CA VAL A 121 -15.49 8.53 -25.36
C VAL A 121 -16.19 8.20 -24.04
N TYR A 122 -15.77 8.83 -22.94
CA TYR A 122 -16.42 8.68 -21.64
C TYR A 122 -17.86 9.21 -21.66
N ALA A 123 -18.07 10.38 -22.25
CA ALA A 123 -19.38 10.99 -22.42
C ALA A 123 -20.30 10.12 -23.29
N GLY A 124 -19.80 9.62 -24.43
CA GLY A 124 -20.55 8.70 -25.30
C GLY A 124 -20.91 7.39 -24.61
N THR A 125 -19.98 6.82 -23.84
CA THR A 125 -20.23 5.60 -23.05
C THR A 125 -21.32 5.81 -22.01
N LEU A 126 -21.27 6.93 -21.28
CA LEU A 126 -22.30 7.30 -20.30
C LEU A 126 -23.65 7.58 -20.98
N ALA A 127 -23.65 8.25 -22.13
CA ALA A 127 -24.86 8.51 -22.91
C ALA A 127 -25.56 7.22 -23.33
N VAL A 128 -24.82 6.24 -23.86
CA VAL A 128 -25.37 4.91 -24.23
C VAL A 128 -25.90 4.15 -23.01
N ARG A 129 -25.26 4.30 -21.84
CA ARG A 129 -25.71 3.63 -20.59
C ARG A 129 -26.86 4.35 -19.89
N SER A 130 -27.11 5.62 -20.22
CA SER A 130 -28.09 6.45 -19.53
C SER A 130 -29.54 5.93 -19.57
N PRO A 131 -30.06 5.33 -20.67
CA PRO A 131 -31.42 4.80 -20.68
C PRO A 131 -31.58 3.63 -19.70
N LEU A 132 -30.57 2.75 -19.64
CA LEU A 132 -30.58 1.62 -18.71
C LEU A 132 -30.51 2.09 -17.25
N GLY A 133 -29.71 3.14 -16.99
CA GLY A 133 -29.67 3.80 -15.70
C GLY A 133 -31.02 4.39 -15.29
N ALA A 134 -31.73 5.02 -16.22
CA ALA A 134 -33.07 5.55 -16.00
C ALA A 134 -34.05 4.44 -15.62
N VAL A 135 -34.08 3.34 -16.38
CA VAL A 135 -34.94 2.18 -16.07
C VAL A 135 -34.62 1.59 -14.69
N ARG A 136 -33.33 1.45 -14.34
CA ARG A 136 -32.91 0.96 -13.03
C ARG A 136 -33.29 1.92 -11.90
N LEU A 137 -33.12 3.22 -12.09
CA LEU A 137 -33.48 4.25 -11.10
C LEU A 137 -34.98 4.25 -10.85
N VAL A 138 -35.78 4.22 -11.93
CA VAL A 138 -37.24 4.14 -11.87
C VAL A 138 -37.68 2.86 -11.15
N GLY A 139 -37.10 1.71 -11.51
CA GLY A 139 -37.38 0.43 -10.86
C GLY A 139 -37.04 0.45 -9.36
N ARG A 140 -35.89 1.03 -8.98
CA ARG A 140 -35.51 1.22 -7.57
C ARG A 140 -36.46 2.16 -6.83
N ALA A 141 -36.91 3.23 -7.47
CA ALA A 141 -37.88 4.16 -6.90
C ALA A 141 -39.22 3.47 -6.64
N PHE A 142 -39.76 2.74 -7.61
CA PHE A 142 -40.99 1.96 -7.41
C PHE A 142 -40.84 0.87 -6.35
N ARG A 143 -39.68 0.21 -6.30
CA ARG A 143 -39.35 -0.79 -5.28
C ARG A 143 -39.33 -0.18 -3.88
N TRP A 144 -38.77 1.03 -3.75
CA TRP A 144 -38.69 1.79 -2.51
C TRP A 144 -40.07 2.27 -2.04
N VAL A 145 -40.85 2.89 -2.94
CA VAL A 145 -42.22 3.33 -2.64
C VAL A 145 -43.09 2.15 -2.25
N GLY A 146 -42.99 1.03 -2.98
CA GLY A 146 -43.78 -0.18 -2.73
C GLY A 146 -43.34 -1.04 -1.55
N ASP A 147 -42.30 -0.63 -0.81
CA ASP A 147 -41.72 -1.38 0.32
C ASP A 147 -41.48 -2.86 -0.04
N ALA A 148 -40.80 -3.08 -1.17
CA ALA A 148 -40.63 -4.43 -1.71
C ALA A 148 -39.78 -5.33 -0.82
N ASP A 149 -38.87 -4.76 -0.03
CA ASP A 149 -38.01 -5.50 0.89
C ASP A 149 -38.82 -6.17 2.02
N ALA A 150 -40.01 -5.66 2.33
CA ALA A 150 -40.94 -6.25 3.30
C ALA A 150 -41.88 -7.31 2.69
N ARG A 151 -41.74 -7.66 1.40
CA ARG A 151 -42.56 -8.70 0.76
C ARG A 151 -42.42 -10.08 1.43
N PRO A 152 -41.22 -10.57 1.81
CA PRO A 152 -41.08 -11.89 2.43
C PRO A 152 -41.81 -12.00 3.78
N VAL A 153 -41.79 -10.93 4.58
CA VAL A 153 -42.48 -10.86 5.89
C VAL A 153 -44.00 -10.98 5.71
N ARG A 154 -44.56 -10.30 4.70
CA ARG A 154 -46.00 -10.44 4.39
C ARG A 154 -46.35 -11.82 3.83
N ALA A 155 -45.46 -12.40 3.03
CA ALA A 155 -45.65 -13.75 2.52
C ALA A 155 -45.69 -14.79 3.66
N GLU A 156 -44.90 -14.59 4.72
CA GLU A 156 -44.94 -15.43 5.92
C GLU A 156 -46.26 -15.32 6.68
N ALA A 157 -46.78 -14.10 6.89
CA ALA A 157 -48.09 -13.90 7.52
C ALA A 157 -49.22 -14.60 6.75
N ILE A 158 -49.17 -14.56 5.41
CA ILE A 158 -50.10 -15.30 4.54
C ILE A 158 -49.95 -16.81 4.72
N ARG A 159 -48.71 -17.34 4.75
CA ARG A 159 -48.45 -18.77 4.97
C ARG A 159 -48.99 -19.26 6.31
N ARG A 160 -48.94 -18.43 7.35
CA ARG A 160 -49.47 -18.71 8.69
C ARG A 160 -50.98 -18.54 8.81
N ALA A 161 -51.65 -18.07 7.76
CA ALA A 161 -53.06 -17.70 7.76
C ALA A 161 -53.43 -16.68 8.87
N ASP A 162 -52.48 -15.85 9.31
CA ASP A 162 -52.74 -14.79 10.30
C ASP A 162 -53.24 -13.52 9.61
N ALA A 163 -54.57 -13.41 9.51
CA ALA A 163 -55.22 -12.25 8.92
C ALA A 163 -54.97 -10.95 9.71
N ASN A 164 -54.84 -11.03 11.03
CA ASN A 164 -54.64 -9.85 11.88
C ASN A 164 -53.24 -9.28 11.71
N GLU A 165 -52.22 -10.15 11.66
CA GLU A 165 -50.84 -9.76 11.36
C GLU A 165 -50.73 -9.16 9.95
N TYR A 166 -51.35 -9.80 8.96
CA TYR A 166 -51.36 -9.30 7.58
C TYR A 166 -51.97 -7.90 7.48
N LEU A 167 -53.14 -7.65 8.09
CA LEU A 167 -53.81 -6.34 8.05
C LEU A 167 -52.97 -5.24 8.70
N LYS A 168 -52.26 -5.54 9.80
CA LYS A 168 -51.32 -4.60 10.43
C LYS A 168 -50.16 -4.24 9.49
N LEU A 169 -49.55 -5.24 8.87
CA LEU A 169 -48.46 -5.04 7.91
C LEU A 169 -48.92 -4.27 6.67
N ALA A 170 -50.13 -4.56 6.16
CA ALA A 170 -50.72 -3.84 5.03
C ALA A 170 -50.96 -2.35 5.35
N LYS A 171 -51.54 -2.04 6.52
CA LYS A 171 -51.75 -0.66 6.96
C LYS A 171 -50.44 0.11 7.12
N HIS A 172 -49.40 -0.53 7.66
CA HIS A 172 -48.06 0.08 7.78
C HIS A 172 -47.44 0.38 6.41
N ARG A 173 -47.59 -0.55 5.46
CA ARG A 173 -47.13 -0.37 4.07
C ARG A 173 -47.85 0.80 3.41
N ASP A 174 -49.17 0.92 3.55
CA ASP A 174 -49.93 1.98 2.90
C ASP A 174 -49.53 3.37 3.40
N GLY A 175 -49.26 3.50 4.71
CA GLY A 175 -48.71 4.72 5.29
C GLY A 175 -47.33 5.08 4.70
N LYS A 176 -46.41 4.11 4.64
CA LYS A 176 -45.08 4.30 4.03
C LYS A 176 -45.18 4.60 2.54
N ALA A 177 -46.02 3.89 1.79
CA ALA A 177 -46.18 4.06 0.36
C ALA A 177 -46.77 5.43 0.03
N ARG A 178 -47.75 5.90 0.82
CA ARG A 178 -48.29 7.25 0.69
C ARG A 178 -47.21 8.29 0.97
N LEU A 179 -46.49 8.19 2.09
CA LEU A 179 -45.42 9.15 2.44
C LEU A 179 -44.27 9.14 1.43
N ARG A 180 -43.74 7.97 1.08
CA ARG A 180 -42.65 7.84 0.11
C ARG A 180 -43.11 8.29 -1.29
N GLY A 181 -44.35 7.99 -1.66
CA GLY A 181 -44.97 8.44 -2.90
C GLY A 181 -45.15 9.97 -2.95
N THR A 182 -45.60 10.60 -1.88
CA THR A 182 -45.71 12.07 -1.81
C THR A 182 -44.34 12.73 -1.82
N ILE A 183 -43.34 12.19 -1.12
CA ILE A 183 -41.94 12.65 -1.17
C ILE A 183 -41.41 12.57 -2.59
N LEU A 184 -41.60 11.43 -3.28
CA LEU A 184 -41.14 11.24 -4.64
C LEU A 184 -41.85 12.20 -5.61
N ALA A 185 -43.17 12.33 -5.51
CA ALA A 185 -43.96 13.23 -6.35
C ALA A 185 -43.54 14.69 -6.13
N ALA A 186 -43.36 15.13 -4.89
CA ALA A 186 -42.88 16.46 -4.55
C ALA A 186 -41.46 16.70 -5.11
N ALA A 187 -40.55 15.73 -4.96
CA ALA A 187 -39.20 15.82 -5.52
C ALA A 187 -39.22 15.92 -7.06
N CYS A 188 -40.02 15.11 -7.75
CA CYS A 188 -40.20 15.18 -9.20
C CYS A 188 -40.79 16.52 -9.65
N LEU A 189 -41.78 17.04 -8.92
CA LEU A 189 -42.39 18.34 -9.21
C LEU A 189 -41.37 19.46 -9.04
N CYS A 190 -40.66 19.50 -7.91
CA CYS A 190 -39.60 20.48 -7.65
C CYS A 190 -38.51 20.42 -8.73
N ALA A 191 -38.02 19.22 -9.08
CA ALA A 191 -37.01 19.05 -10.12
C ALA A 191 -37.51 19.53 -11.49
N SER A 192 -38.77 19.26 -11.83
CA SER A 192 -39.39 19.69 -13.10
C SER A 192 -39.54 21.21 -13.18
N VAL A 193 -39.97 21.85 -12.09
CA VAL A 193 -40.07 23.32 -12.00
C VAL A 193 -38.68 23.95 -12.13
N LEU A 194 -37.69 23.43 -11.40
CA LEU A 194 -36.31 23.95 -11.45
C LEU A 194 -35.68 23.79 -12.83
N PHE A 195 -35.88 22.63 -13.46
CA PHE A 195 -35.40 22.36 -14.82
C PHE A 195 -36.08 23.28 -15.85
N THR A 196 -37.40 23.48 -15.74
CA THR A 196 -38.15 24.38 -16.63
C THR A 196 -37.68 25.83 -16.47
N ALA A 197 -37.49 26.30 -15.24
CA ALA A 197 -36.93 27.63 -14.97
C ALA A 197 -35.53 27.80 -15.58
N LEU A 198 -34.68 26.76 -15.48
CA LEU A 198 -33.35 26.75 -16.09
C LEU A 198 -33.41 26.81 -17.63
N VAL A 199 -34.35 26.11 -18.25
CA VAL A 199 -34.55 26.14 -19.71
C VAL A 199 -35.04 27.50 -20.20
N LEU A 200 -35.95 28.15 -19.45
CA LEU A 200 -36.59 29.40 -19.88
C LEU A 200 -35.77 30.65 -19.56
N ALA A 201 -35.07 30.67 -18.43
CA ALA A 201 -34.40 31.86 -17.91
C ALA A 201 -32.92 31.64 -17.53
N GLY A 202 -32.44 30.39 -17.59
CA GLY A 202 -31.08 30.05 -17.21
C GLY A 202 -30.05 30.31 -18.31
N PRO A 203 -28.78 30.48 -17.95
CA PRO A 203 -27.72 30.59 -18.95
C PRO A 203 -27.48 29.22 -19.62
N THR A 204 -27.20 29.22 -20.92
CA THR A 204 -27.03 27.99 -21.72
C THR A 204 -25.97 27.06 -21.17
N TRP A 205 -24.87 27.58 -20.61
CA TRP A 205 -23.83 26.76 -20.01
C TRP A 205 -24.34 25.97 -18.80
N ALA A 206 -25.24 26.54 -17.99
CA ALA A 206 -25.81 25.85 -16.84
C ALA A 206 -26.75 24.74 -17.31
N LEU A 207 -27.56 24.97 -18.36
CA LEU A 207 -28.40 23.94 -18.97
C LEU A 207 -27.56 22.76 -19.49
N LEU A 208 -26.45 23.04 -20.20
CA LEU A 208 -25.54 22.01 -20.70
C LEU A 208 -24.89 21.21 -19.57
N LEU A 209 -24.45 21.86 -18.49
CA LEU A 209 -23.89 21.19 -17.32
C LEU A 209 -24.93 20.33 -16.60
N THR A 210 -26.17 20.81 -16.46
CA THR A 210 -27.27 20.04 -15.87
C THR A 210 -27.58 18.81 -16.70
N LEU A 211 -27.69 18.95 -18.03
CA LEU A 211 -27.93 17.83 -18.93
C LEU A 211 -26.77 16.82 -18.89
N ALA A 212 -25.52 17.31 -18.96
CA ALA A 212 -24.34 16.46 -18.84
C ALA A 212 -24.30 15.72 -17.50
N GLY A 213 -24.66 16.38 -16.40
CA GLY A 213 -24.76 15.79 -15.07
C GLY A 213 -25.85 14.71 -14.98
N ILE A 214 -27.02 14.94 -15.56
CA ILE A 214 -28.10 13.94 -15.63
C ILE A 214 -27.65 12.72 -16.42
N VAL A 215 -27.10 12.94 -17.62
CA VAL A 215 -26.61 11.85 -18.49
C VAL A 215 -25.48 11.07 -17.81
N ALA A 216 -24.53 11.76 -17.18
CA ALA A 216 -23.43 11.13 -16.46
C ALA A 216 -23.93 10.32 -15.24
N GLY A 217 -24.84 10.89 -14.43
CA GLY A 217 -25.42 10.22 -13.27
C GLY A 217 -26.23 8.97 -13.66
N LEU A 218 -27.09 9.09 -14.67
CA LEU A 218 -27.84 7.95 -15.19
C LEU A 218 -26.92 6.90 -15.82
N GLY A 219 -25.96 7.32 -16.64
CA GLY A 219 -24.96 6.42 -17.23
C GLY A 219 -24.14 5.67 -16.19
N PHE A 220 -23.85 6.31 -15.05
CA PHE A 220 -23.17 5.70 -13.92
C PHE A 220 -24.05 4.68 -13.19
N VAL A 221 -25.31 5.00 -12.89
CA VAL A 221 -26.28 4.03 -12.31
C VAL A 221 -26.55 2.84 -13.25
N GLY A 222 -26.48 3.10 -14.57
CA GLY A 222 -26.61 2.09 -15.62
C GLY A 222 -25.34 1.26 -15.86
N ALA A 223 -24.20 1.63 -15.29
CA ALA A 223 -22.93 0.95 -15.54
C ALA A 223 -22.89 -0.45 -14.91
N PRO A 224 -22.29 -1.45 -15.59
CA PRO A 224 -21.93 -2.72 -14.97
C PRO A 224 -20.68 -2.55 -14.08
N GLU A 225 -20.60 -3.32 -13.00
CA GLU A 225 -19.51 -3.23 -12.01
C GLU A 225 -18.13 -3.59 -12.62
N ASP A 226 -18.11 -4.51 -13.58
CA ASP A 226 -16.86 -5.02 -14.18
C ASP A 226 -16.27 -4.13 -15.29
N ARG A 227 -16.95 -3.05 -15.71
CA ARG A 227 -16.48 -2.19 -16.82
C ARG A 227 -16.47 -0.71 -16.41
N PRO A 228 -15.45 -0.27 -15.65
CA PRO A 228 -15.31 1.12 -15.24
C PRO A 228 -15.21 2.04 -16.46
N VAL A 229 -15.78 3.24 -16.33
CA VAL A 229 -15.82 4.22 -17.43
C VAL A 229 -14.44 4.86 -17.67
N ILE A 230 -13.64 5.00 -16.61
CA ILE A 230 -12.33 5.65 -16.67
C ILE A 230 -11.24 4.58 -16.56
N GLY A 231 -10.42 4.47 -17.61
CA GLY A 231 -9.23 3.61 -17.62
C GLY A 231 -7.98 4.29 -17.02
N PRO A 232 -6.95 3.51 -16.63
CA PRO A 232 -5.71 4.06 -16.10
C PRO A 232 -4.99 4.93 -17.15
N SER A 233 -4.51 6.10 -16.73
CA SER A 233 -3.73 7.02 -17.58
C SER A 233 -2.25 6.66 -17.67
N VAL A 234 -1.73 5.98 -16.64
CA VAL A 234 -0.33 5.57 -16.57
C VAL A 234 -0.28 4.12 -16.08
N VAL A 235 0.34 3.27 -16.88
CA VAL A 235 0.73 1.93 -16.43
C VAL A 235 2.02 2.10 -15.65
N LYS A 236 2.00 1.79 -14.35
CA LYS A 236 3.22 1.79 -13.55
C LYS A 236 4.13 0.69 -14.12
N PRO A 237 5.34 1.01 -14.60
CA PRO A 237 6.26 -0.03 -15.00
C PRO A 237 6.58 -0.88 -13.78
N GLN A 238 6.44 -2.20 -13.91
CA GLN A 238 6.85 -3.16 -12.90
C GLN A 238 8.39 -3.26 -12.92
N VAL A 239 9.06 -2.18 -12.51
CA VAL A 239 10.52 -2.18 -12.40
C VAL A 239 10.88 -2.95 -11.14
N GLN A 240 11.64 -4.04 -11.29
CA GLN A 240 12.17 -4.75 -10.12
C GLN A 240 12.96 -3.76 -9.26
N LYS A 241 12.72 -3.80 -7.95
CA LYS A 241 13.48 -2.99 -7.00
C LYS A 241 14.95 -3.38 -7.09
N LEU A 242 15.84 -2.39 -7.11
CA LEU A 242 17.27 -2.67 -7.02
C LEU A 242 17.57 -3.18 -5.60
N THR A 243 17.84 -4.48 -5.48
CA THR A 243 18.20 -5.12 -4.20
C THR A 243 19.71 -5.26 -4.09
N SER A 244 20.19 -5.38 -2.84
CA SER A 244 21.59 -5.63 -2.51
C SER A 244 22.15 -6.83 -3.28
N HIS A 245 21.35 -7.88 -3.45
CA HIS A 245 21.73 -9.06 -4.21
C HIS A 245 22.01 -8.73 -5.69
N PHE A 246 21.20 -7.89 -6.33
CA PHE A 246 21.44 -7.51 -7.73
C PHE A 246 22.72 -6.71 -7.90
N VAL A 247 23.01 -5.80 -6.96
CA VAL A 247 24.25 -5.01 -6.94
C VAL A 247 25.46 -5.92 -6.74
N LEU A 248 25.43 -6.83 -5.75
CA LEU A 248 26.52 -7.77 -5.50
C LEU A 248 26.76 -8.72 -6.68
N ARG A 249 25.68 -9.22 -7.31
CA ARG A 249 25.78 -10.04 -8.52
C ARG A 249 26.43 -9.26 -9.67
N ALA A 250 26.07 -8.00 -9.86
CA ALA A 250 26.67 -7.14 -10.88
C ALA A 250 28.16 -6.87 -10.59
N LEU A 251 28.52 -6.56 -9.33
CA LEU A 251 29.91 -6.38 -8.90
C LEU A 251 30.75 -7.65 -9.11
N GLY A 252 30.18 -8.83 -8.86
CA GLY A 252 30.83 -10.10 -9.14
C GLY A 252 31.07 -10.35 -10.62
N ALA A 253 30.09 -9.97 -11.46
CA ALA A 253 30.19 -10.08 -12.92
C ALA A 253 31.24 -9.13 -13.52
N LEU A 254 31.57 -8.01 -12.85
CA LEU A 254 32.67 -7.11 -13.26
C LEU A 254 34.06 -7.75 -13.13
N GLY A 255 34.19 -8.88 -12.42
CA GLY A 255 35.42 -9.68 -12.42
C GLY A 255 36.57 -9.12 -11.58
N ILE A 256 36.32 -8.16 -10.69
CA ILE A 256 37.36 -7.59 -9.82
C ILE A 256 37.79 -8.64 -8.78
N ALA A 257 39.01 -9.17 -8.93
CA ALA A 257 39.50 -10.33 -8.19
C ALA A 257 39.40 -10.17 -6.67
N GLU A 258 39.76 -9.01 -6.14
CA GLU A 258 39.71 -8.76 -4.69
C GLU A 258 38.26 -8.64 -4.16
N ILE A 259 37.33 -8.10 -4.96
CA ILE A 259 35.89 -8.09 -4.60
C ILE A 259 35.34 -9.52 -4.58
N ASN A 260 35.68 -10.34 -5.57
CA ASN A 260 35.23 -11.74 -5.64
C ASN A 260 35.76 -12.57 -4.47
N LYS A 261 37.05 -12.40 -4.11
CA LYS A 261 37.64 -13.03 -2.92
C LYS A 261 36.95 -12.58 -1.63
N ALA A 262 36.66 -11.29 -1.49
CA ALA A 262 35.97 -10.76 -0.32
C ALA A 262 34.51 -11.26 -0.23
N MET A 263 33.81 -11.35 -1.36
CA MET A 263 32.45 -11.91 -1.43
C MET A 263 32.42 -13.38 -1.00
N ALA A 264 33.40 -14.19 -1.43
CA ALA A 264 33.53 -15.58 -0.98
C ALA A 264 33.73 -15.70 0.54
N LYS A 265 34.32 -14.68 1.17
CA LYS A 265 34.52 -14.57 2.61
C LYS A 265 33.36 -13.89 3.36
N GLY A 266 32.24 -13.63 2.70
CA GLY A 266 31.03 -13.08 3.34
C GLY A 266 30.97 -11.55 3.48
N TRP A 267 31.82 -10.80 2.78
CA TRP A 267 31.81 -9.32 2.79
C TRP A 267 30.46 -8.72 2.32
N GLY A 268 29.79 -9.36 1.35
CA GLY A 268 28.57 -8.82 0.74
C GLY A 268 27.41 -8.51 1.70
N GLY A 269 27.31 -9.22 2.84
CA GLY A 269 26.30 -8.96 3.86
C GLY A 269 26.55 -7.68 4.67
N LYS A 270 27.79 -7.17 4.68
CA LYS A 270 28.22 -5.97 5.42
C LYS A 270 28.64 -4.81 4.50
N ALA A 271 28.62 -5.05 3.19
CA ALA A 271 29.11 -4.12 2.19
C ALA A 271 28.30 -2.81 2.09
N PHE A 272 27.01 -2.83 2.41
CA PHE A 272 26.13 -1.66 2.26
C PHE A 272 26.12 -0.80 3.52
N VAL A 273 26.62 0.43 3.41
CA VAL A 273 26.70 1.39 4.52
C VAL A 273 25.36 2.11 4.73
N ALA A 274 24.60 2.29 3.66
CA ALA A 274 23.29 2.92 3.68
C ALA A 274 22.26 2.10 2.88
N PRO A 275 20.95 2.22 3.22
CA PRO A 275 19.90 1.60 2.42
C PRO A 275 19.92 2.10 0.97
N ILE A 276 19.70 1.19 0.01
CA ILE A 276 19.57 1.54 -1.41
C ILE A 276 18.34 2.44 -1.57
N THR A 277 18.54 3.67 -2.04
CA THR A 277 17.49 4.68 -2.18
C THR A 277 17.39 5.19 -3.61
N ARG A 278 16.23 5.74 -3.97
CA ARG A 278 16.08 6.43 -5.25
C ARG A 278 16.80 7.77 -5.16
N ASP A 279 17.63 8.04 -6.14
CA ASP A 279 18.33 9.31 -6.29
C ASP A 279 18.15 9.78 -7.74
N GLY A 280 17.41 10.89 -7.91
CA GLY A 280 16.99 11.39 -9.22
C GLY A 280 16.30 10.31 -10.10
N PRO A 281 16.71 10.14 -11.37
CA PRO A 281 16.14 9.14 -12.27
C PRO A 281 16.60 7.70 -11.98
N GLY A 282 17.55 7.49 -11.06
CA GLY A 282 18.19 6.21 -10.81
C GLY A 282 18.09 5.72 -9.36
N TRP A 283 19.03 4.84 -9.01
CA TRP A 283 19.21 4.31 -7.65
C TRP A 283 20.62 4.60 -7.19
N ARG A 284 20.75 4.93 -5.90
CA ARG A 284 22.04 5.10 -5.23
C ARG A 284 22.24 3.97 -4.23
N ALA A 285 23.42 3.36 -4.28
CA ALA A 285 23.88 2.35 -3.32
C ALA A 285 25.25 2.77 -2.81
N ASP A 286 25.35 3.05 -1.51
CA ASP A 286 26.62 3.38 -0.86
C ASP A 286 27.26 2.08 -0.33
N VAL A 287 28.44 1.73 -0.84
CA VAL A 287 29.13 0.46 -0.58
C VAL A 287 30.54 0.71 -0.07
N ASP A 288 30.92 0.03 1.01
CA ASP A 288 32.27 0.07 1.59
C ASP A 288 33.15 -1.03 0.97
N LEU A 289 34.12 -0.64 0.15
CA LEU A 289 34.92 -1.55 -0.65
C LEU A 289 35.89 -2.38 0.20
N PRO A 290 36.17 -3.64 -0.18
CA PRO A 290 37.12 -4.47 0.55
C PRO A 290 38.55 -3.93 0.35
N TYR A 291 39.41 -4.17 1.34
CA TYR A 291 40.81 -3.76 1.31
C TYR A 291 41.50 -4.16 0.01
N GLY A 292 42.31 -3.26 -0.55
CA GLY A 292 43.01 -3.48 -1.82
C GLY A 292 42.19 -3.12 -3.07
N VAL A 293 40.95 -2.64 -2.92
CA VAL A 293 40.13 -2.12 -4.02
C VAL A 293 39.94 -0.62 -3.86
N THR A 294 40.36 0.14 -4.86
CA THR A 294 40.18 1.60 -4.89
C THR A 294 38.94 1.97 -5.70
N ALA A 295 38.13 2.89 -5.14
CA ALA A 295 37.14 3.63 -5.91
C ALA A 295 37.86 4.74 -6.69
N VAL A 296 37.60 4.86 -7.99
CA VAL A 296 38.06 5.95 -8.85
C VAL A 296 36.85 6.71 -9.37
#